data_AF-A0A2U1YUT3-F1
#
_entry.id   AF-A0A2U1YUT3-F1
#
_cell.length_a   1.000
_cell.length_b   1.000
_cell.length_c   1.000
_cell.angle_alpha   90.00
_cell.angle_beta   90.00
_cell.angle_gamma   90.00
#
_symmetry.space_group_name_H-M   'P 1'
#
loop_
_entity.id
_entity.type
_entity.pdbx_description
1 polymer ?
#
loop_
_entity_poly.entity_id
_entity_poly.type
_entity_poly.pdbx_seq_one_letter_code
_entity_poly.pdbx_strand_id
1 'polypeptide(L)'
;MEYEAKCGTLVYWDSFAGLVPCRIEKAEREAGQIKITVEVTADRGPYKRGERHTKSGQWVVPRDRVKNRRHCSTQILPFAWKVPEAAA
;
A
#
# COMPACT_ATOMS: atom_id res chain seq x y z
N MET A 1 2.80 13.36 -6.99
CA MET A 1 2.51 13.82 -5.61
C MET A 1 3.10 12.79 -4.67
N GLU A 2 3.90 13.23 -3.71
CA GLU A 2 4.69 12.35 -2.85
C GLU A 2 3.91 12.00 -1.58
N TYR A 3 4.01 10.75 -1.14
CA TYR A 3 3.34 10.19 0.02
C TYR A 3 4.36 9.72 1.03
N GLU A 4 4.15 10.03 2.30
CA GLU A 4 5.00 9.50 3.36
C GLU A 4 4.51 8.12 3.79
N ALA A 5 5.37 7.11 3.69
CA ALA A 5 5.07 5.71 4.03
C ALA A 5 5.11 5.51 5.55
N LYS A 6 4.20 6.19 6.27
CA LYS A 6 4.12 6.18 7.72
C LYS A 6 3.36 4.95 8.24
N CYS A 7 3.83 4.37 9.33
CA CYS A 7 3.13 3.30 10.04
C CYS A 7 1.71 3.72 10.43
N GLY A 8 0.75 2.81 10.30
CA GLY A 8 -0.67 3.08 10.55
C GLY A 8 -1.44 3.62 9.34
N THR A 9 -0.76 4.01 8.26
CA THR A 9 -1.43 4.54 7.06
C THR A 9 -2.26 3.46 6.37
N LEU A 10 -3.51 3.78 6.05
CA LEU A 10 -4.41 2.90 5.29
C LEU A 10 -4.08 2.95 3.80
N VAL A 11 -3.88 1.78 3.22
CA VAL A 11 -3.44 1.60 1.83
C VAL A 11 -4.20 0.43 1.20
N TYR A 12 -4.12 0.32 -0.11
CA TYR A 12 -4.49 -0.89 -0.83
C TYR A 12 -3.25 -1.57 -1.35
N TRP A 13 -3.12 -2.87 -1.13
CA TRP A 13 -2.18 -3.67 -1.89
C TRP A 13 -2.83 -4.10 -3.20
N ASP A 14 -2.24 -3.67 -4.32
CA ASP A 14 -2.61 -4.13 -5.66
C ASP A 14 -2.02 -5.52 -5.89
N SER A 15 -2.87 -6.53 -5.71
CA SER A 15 -2.54 -7.95 -5.84
C SER A 15 -3.20 -8.53 -7.07
N PHE A 16 -2.81 -9.76 -7.45
CA PHE A 16 -3.50 -10.50 -8.51
C PHE A 16 -4.98 -10.78 -8.20
N ALA A 17 -5.40 -10.76 -6.93
CA ALA A 17 -6.80 -10.88 -6.52
C ALA A 17 -7.55 -9.53 -6.49
N GLY A 18 -6.91 -8.47 -7.00
CA GLY A 18 -7.37 -7.08 -6.94
C GLY A 18 -6.86 -6.34 -5.72
N LEU A 19 -7.53 -5.23 -5.40
CA LEU A 19 -7.15 -4.36 -4.29
C LEU A 19 -7.51 -4.96 -2.94
N VAL A 20 -6.48 -5.26 -2.15
CA VAL A 20 -6.57 -5.79 -0.79
C VAL A 20 -6.41 -4.63 0.20
N PRO A 21 -7.38 -4.39 1.10
CA PRO A 21 -7.29 -3.31 2.07
C PRO A 21 -6.26 -3.66 3.16
N CYS A 22 -5.22 -2.83 3.28
CA CYS A 22 -4.12 -3.05 4.21
C CYS A 22 -3.77 -1.79 5.01
N ARG A 23 -2.89 -1.97 5.98
CA ARG A 23 -2.29 -0.90 6.78
C ARG A 23 -0.77 -1.04 6.75
N ILE A 24 -0.05 0.07 6.58
CA ILE A 24 1.41 0.06 6.65
C ILE A 24 1.86 -0.25 8.09
N GLU A 25 2.70 -1.26 8.26
CA GLU A 25 3.37 -1.55 9.52
C GLU A 25 4.80 -1.02 9.54
N LYS A 26 5.50 -1.09 8.39
CA LYS A 26 6.90 -0.64 8.27
C LYS A 26 7.16 -0.22 6.83
N ALA A 27 7.99 0.79 6.66
CA ALA A 27 8.54 1.17 5.36
C ALA A 27 10.05 1.35 5.50
N GLU A 28 10.80 0.79 4.56
CA GLU A 28 12.26 0.87 4.54
C GLU A 28 12.78 0.95 3.12
N ARG A 29 13.98 1.50 2.97
CA ARG A 29 14.67 1.58 1.68
C ARG A 29 15.75 0.51 1.64
N GLU A 30 15.62 -0.44 0.73
CA GLU A 30 16.56 -1.55 0.56
C GLU A 30 17.04 -1.59 -0.90
N ALA A 31 18.36 -1.56 -1.11
CA ALA A 31 18.97 -1.56 -2.45
C ALA A 31 18.39 -0.49 -3.41
N GLY A 32 18.08 0.70 -2.88
CA GLY A 32 17.49 1.81 -3.64
C GLY A 32 15.99 1.72 -3.88
N GLN A 33 15.36 0.58 -3.58
CA GLN A 33 13.91 0.36 -3.68
C GLN A 33 13.20 0.58 -2.35
N ILE A 34 11.95 1.05 -2.40
CA ILE A 34 11.11 1.19 -1.21
C ILE A 34 10.37 -0.13 -1.00
N LYS A 35 10.60 -0.77 0.14
CA LYS A 35 9.83 -1.93 0.59
C LYS A 35 8.88 -1.50 1.69
N ILE A 36 7.64 -1.95 1.60
CA ILE A 36 6.59 -1.65 2.56
C ILE A 36 6.04 -2.98 3.08
N THR A 37 6.10 -3.15 4.38
CA THR A 37 5.40 -4.23 5.09
C THR A 37 4.01 -3.74 5.43
N VAL A 38 3.01 -4.50 4.98
CA VAL A 38 1.60 -4.21 5.19
C VAL A 38 0.91 -5.34 5.92
N GLU A 39 -0.03 -4.97 6.79
CA GLU A 39 -0.96 -5.89 7.45
C GLU A 39 -2.33 -5.82 6.76
N VAL A 40 -2.89 -6.97 6.39
CA VAL A 40 -4.23 -7.06 5.78
C VAL A 40 -5.28 -6.70 6.83
N THR A 41 -6.15 -5.75 6.51
CA THR A 41 -7.14 -5.22 7.48
C THR A 41 -8.53 -5.84 7.33
N ALA A 42 -8.82 -6.45 6.18
CA ALA A 42 -10.05 -7.19 5.95
C ALA A 42 -9.82 -8.36 4.99
N ASP A 43 -10.61 -9.43 5.17
CA ASP A 43 -10.55 -10.61 4.32
C ASP A 43 -10.88 -10.26 2.86
N ARG A 44 -10.00 -10.66 1.94
CA ARG A 44 -10.16 -10.38 0.51
C ARG A 44 -9.59 -11.53 -0.32
N GLY A 45 -10.48 -12.34 -0.91
CA GLY A 45 -10.09 -13.50 -1.70
C GLY A 45 -9.21 -14.45 -0.86
N PRO A 46 -7.97 -14.76 -1.30
CA PRO A 46 -7.06 -15.64 -0.56
C PRO A 46 -6.42 -14.98 0.66
N TYR A 47 -6.48 -13.65 0.80
CA TYR A 47 -5.80 -12.92 1.86
C TYR A 47 -6.71 -12.73 3.08
N LYS A 48 -6.21 -13.11 4.27
CA LYS A 48 -6.94 -13.00 5.54
C LYS A 48 -6.49 -11.81 6.37
N ARG A 49 -7.41 -11.25 7.15
CA ARG A 49 -7.13 -10.19 8.10
C ARG A 49 -6.03 -10.61 9.09
N GLY A 50 -5.09 -9.71 9.33
CA GLY A 50 -3.93 -9.93 10.21
C GLY A 50 -2.72 -10.54 9.49
N GLU A 51 -2.84 -10.96 8.23
CA GLU A 51 -1.68 -11.41 7.47
C GLU A 51 -0.73 -10.25 7.18
N ARG A 52 0.58 -10.53 7.27
CA ARG A 52 1.64 -9.57 6.98
C ARG A 52 2.38 -9.92 5.71
N HIS A 53 2.58 -8.91 4.87
CA HIS A 53 3.22 -9.07 3.57
C HIS A 53 4.20 -7.93 3.32
N THR A 54 5.43 -8.26 2.94
CA THR A 54 6.40 -7.27 2.46
C THR A 54 6.36 -7.20 0.94
N LYS A 55 6.12 -6.01 0.40
CA LYS A 55 5.99 -5.77 -1.05
C LYS A 55 6.75 -4.53 -1.46
N SER A 56 7.06 -4.44 -2.76
CA SER A 56 7.58 -3.20 -3.33
C SER A 56 6.54 -2.09 -3.21
N GLY A 57 6.97 -0.87 -2.89
CA GLY A 57 6.11 0.28 -2.70
C GLY A 57 5.24 0.62 -3.93
N GLN A 58 5.65 0.19 -5.13
CA GLN A 58 4.84 0.36 -6.35
C GLN A 58 3.50 -0.40 -6.32
N TRP A 59 3.45 -1.50 -5.57
CA TRP A 59 2.25 -2.34 -5.43
C TRP A 59 1.39 -1.93 -4.22
N VAL A 60 1.86 -0.99 -3.41
CA VAL A 60 1.15 -0.50 -2.23
C VAL A 60 0.63 0.89 -2.56
N VAL A 61 -0.67 1.01 -2.78
CA VAL A 61 -1.32 2.20 -3.30
C VAL A 61 -1.95 2.99 -2.14
N PRO A 62 -1.67 4.29 -2.00
CA PRO A 62 -2.40 5.16 -1.07
C PRO A 62 -3.91 5.10 -1.31
N ARG A 63 -4.70 5.03 -0.23
CA ARG A 63 -6.17 4.88 -0.32
C ARG A 63 -6.84 5.98 -1.15
N ASP A 64 -6.36 7.22 -1.04
CA ASP A 64 -6.87 8.39 -1.76
C ASP A 64 -6.53 8.39 -3.26
N ARG A 65 -5.59 7.54 -3.69
CA ARG A 65 -5.21 7.33 -5.09
C ARG A 65 -6.02 6.24 -5.79
N VAL A 66 -6.86 5.53 -5.06
CA VAL A 66 -7.82 4.58 -5.62
C VAL A 66 -9.14 5.31 -5.85
N LYS A 67 -9.53 5.47 -7.12
CA LYS A 67 -10.80 6.07 -7.52
C LYS A 67 -11.67 5.02 -8.18
N ASN A 68 -12.84 4.77 -7.59
CA ASN A 68 -13.88 3.97 -8.22
C ASN A 68 -14.80 4.93 -8.98
N ARG A 69 -14.85 4.85 -10.32
CA ARG A 69 -15.87 5.60 -11.07
C ARG A 69 -17.12 4.72 -11.22
N ARG A 70 -18.29 5.35 -11.02
CA ARG A 70 -19.62 4.73 -10.97
C ARG A 70 -19.96 3.79 -12.14
N HIS A 71 -19.31 3.97 -13.29
CA HIS A 71 -19.56 3.19 -14.52
C HIS A 71 -18.28 2.68 -15.21
N CYS A 72 -17.09 2.99 -14.69
CA CYS A 72 -15.83 2.69 -15.38
C CYS A 72 -14.72 2.44 -14.38
N SER A 73 -14.44 1.16 -14.12
CA SER A 73 -13.20 0.62 -13.54
C SER A 73 -12.61 1.27 -12.28
N THR A 74 -11.79 0.51 -11.59
CA THR A 74 -10.93 1.03 -10.53
C THR A 74 -9.74 1.72 -11.20
N GLN A 75 -9.53 3.01 -10.92
CA GLN A 75 -8.37 3.75 -11.41
C GLN A 75 -7.39 4.02 -10.26
N ILE A 76 -6.13 3.65 -10.47
CA ILE A 76 -5.01 4.00 -9.59
C ILE A 76 -4.32 5.23 -10.18
N LEU A 77 -4.40 6.36 -9.48
CA LEU A 77 -3.74 7.60 -9.89
C LEU A 77 -2.24 7.55 -9.58
N PRO A 78 -1.38 8.27 -10.33
CA PRO A 78 0.06 8.30 -10.08
C PRO A 78 0.41 8.73 -8.64
N PHE A 79 1.37 8.05 -8.03
CA PHE A 79 1.88 8.31 -6.69
C PHE A 79 3.37 7.95 -6.59
N ALA A 80 4.05 8.48 -5.58
CA ALA A 80 5.41 8.07 -5.22
C ALA A 80 5.53 8.04 -3.70
N TRP A 81 6.12 6.98 -3.15
CA TRP A 81 6.41 6.91 -1.72
C TRP A 81 7.72 7.61 -1.38
N LYS A 82 7.73 8.22 -0.19
CA LYS A 82 8.90 8.64 0.56
C LYS A 82 8.90 7.85 1.86
N VAL A 83 10.03 7.25 2.18
CA VAL A 83 10.23 6.61 3.50
C VAL A 83 10.49 7.74 4.49
N PRO A 84 9.77 7.81 5.63
CA PRO A 84 10.13 8.76 6.67
C PRO A 84 11.57 8.52 7.08
N GLU A 85 12.41 9.54 6.94
CA GLU A 85 13.76 9.53 7.50
C GLU A 85 13.58 9.37 9.00
N ALA A 86 14.01 8.23 9.55
CA ALA A 86 13.95 8.02 10.99
C ALA A 86 14.70 9.19 11.63
N ALA A 87 14.02 9.98 12.46
CA ALA A 87 14.69 10.96 13.31
C ALA A 87 15.71 10.16 14.14
N ALA A 88 16.99 10.37 13.81
CA ALA A 88 18.13 9.70 14.42
C ALA A 88 18.25 10.03 15.90
#